data_AF-A0A7V8ADY0-F1
#
_entry.id   AF-A0A7V8ADY0-F1
#
_cell.length_a   1.000
_cell.length_b   1.000
_cell.length_c   1.000
_cell.angle_alpha   90.00
_cell.angle_beta   90.00
_cell.angle_gamma   90.00
#
_symmetry.space_group_name_H-M   'P 1'
#
loop_
_entity.id
_entity.type
_entity.pdbx_description
1 polymer ?
#
loop_
_entity_poly.entity_id
_entity_poly.type
_entity_poly.pdbx_seq_one_letter_code
_entity_poly.pdbx_strand_id
1 'polypeptide(L)'
;MKKLKASHLLAAAEELRAESAETARLSDIFADDQPEILEFIEDPAEEEDGLTDKEKAFLQTVAFNVWHALRTNGCPPPAAERKTLLALEEANRLKLRNAAGNETRSSDTLLKALDGHPQDELARSAFLLSLSADEKEDGMAPANIVLPVMAIVDSLCGLKPPREMLDEMRDLPPRRWLGIADLRLTEPAMDHMHRSMAGKNFASIDEMNAFLQEHRIGHPEKIPPATPLQAAQDLIYQAMDHHSLRVRRRLALKALSLSPDCADAYNLLAEDEAETPEGALEYYEKAAEAGRRALGEAFLEKHRDKLWGDLAARPYMRALAGRARTLHELDRREEAEKAYYELLDLNTSDNQGIRYVLLTFHAEKDEYEKIEALINGGRYPDDCAAEWLYTGALAAFTLGRPGASQLLQQALRANRHVPDYLLNANKPAEELGDSVALGGEDEAFSYSLNFKEAWSRSPGALVWLRSGVKALSGAPGRNDPCPCGSGKKYKKCCGR
;
A
#
# COMPACT_ATOMS: atom_id res chain seq x y z
N MET A 1 49.60 12.91 8.89
CA MET A 1 48.73 14.10 8.68
C MET A 1 48.34 14.63 10.06
N LYS A 2 48.14 15.95 10.24
CA LYS A 2 47.70 16.49 11.55
C LYS A 2 46.29 15.98 11.84
N LYS A 3 46.00 15.53 13.07
CA LYS A 3 44.63 15.18 13.47
C LYS A 3 43.74 16.43 13.32
N LEU A 4 42.74 16.34 12.45
CA LEU A 4 41.56 17.21 12.54
C LEU A 4 40.86 16.86 13.86
N LYS A 5 40.30 17.87 14.53
CA LYS A 5 39.50 17.71 15.76
C LYS A 5 38.07 18.13 15.43
N ALA A 6 37.06 17.61 16.13
CA ALA A 6 35.69 18.07 15.90
C ALA A 6 35.55 19.58 16.11
N SER A 7 36.35 20.18 17.01
CA SER A 7 36.41 21.64 17.19
C SER A 7 36.93 22.42 15.98
N HIS A 8 37.81 21.86 15.16
CA HIS A 8 38.28 22.51 13.93
C HIS A 8 37.24 22.41 12.81
N LEU A 9 36.46 21.33 12.78
CA LEU A 9 35.38 21.13 11.82
C LEU A 9 34.11 21.90 12.21
N LEU A 10 33.80 21.99 13.51
CA LEU A 10 32.76 22.87 14.05
C LEU A 10 33.13 24.33 13.87
N ALA A 11 34.40 24.73 14.09
CA ALA A 11 34.84 26.09 13.77
C ALA A 11 34.72 26.39 12.28
N ALA A 12 35.12 25.48 11.39
CA ALA A 12 34.94 25.66 9.94
C ALA A 12 33.46 25.67 9.53
N ALA A 13 32.60 24.87 10.17
CA ALA A 13 31.15 24.86 9.94
C ALA A 13 30.44 26.09 10.54
N GLU A 14 30.96 26.65 11.64
CA GLU A 14 30.51 27.92 12.20
C GLU A 14 31.00 29.10 11.35
N GLU A 15 32.23 29.09 10.82
CA GLU A 15 32.70 30.06 9.82
C GLU A 15 31.87 29.99 8.53
N LEU A 16 31.51 28.79 8.04
CA LEU A 16 30.61 28.60 6.89
C LEU A 16 29.14 28.96 7.19
N ARG A 17 28.68 28.84 8.44
CA ARG A 17 27.37 29.36 8.89
C ARG A 17 27.38 30.86 9.16
N ALA A 18 28.54 31.47 9.42
CA ALA A 18 28.65 32.86 9.86
C ALA A 18 28.50 33.89 8.74
N GLU A 19 28.53 33.48 7.46
CA GLU A 19 28.34 34.41 6.34
C GLU A 19 27.14 34.07 5.43
N SER A 20 26.21 35.03 5.41
CA SER A 20 25.09 35.22 4.47
C SER A 20 23.75 34.49 4.73
N ALA A 21 22.67 35.18 4.34
CA ALA A 21 21.30 34.64 4.26
C ALA A 21 21.13 33.61 3.12
N GLU A 22 22.15 33.44 2.27
CA GLU A 22 22.14 32.50 1.15
C GLU A 22 22.32 31.06 1.66
N THR A 23 23.15 30.85 2.69
CA THR A 23 23.36 29.54 3.33
C THR A 23 22.09 29.00 4.00
N ALA A 24 21.32 29.86 4.67
CA ALA A 24 20.03 29.47 5.25
C ALA A 24 19.02 29.06 4.16
N ARG A 25 18.89 29.88 3.11
CA ARG A 25 18.05 29.58 1.95
C ARG A 25 18.45 28.28 1.24
N LEU A 26 19.75 28.01 1.12
CA LEU A 26 20.26 26.77 0.54
C LEU A 26 19.99 25.56 1.45
N SER A 27 20.01 25.73 2.77
CA SER A 27 19.63 24.68 3.73
C SER A 27 18.15 24.32 3.62
N ASP A 28 17.26 25.29 3.43
CA ASP A 28 15.84 25.04 3.18
C ASP A 28 15.64 24.27 1.85
N ILE A 29 16.35 24.69 0.79
CA ILE A 29 16.31 23.99 -0.51
C ILE A 29 16.88 22.56 -0.40
N PHE A 30 17.90 22.33 0.42
CA PHE A 30 18.43 20.98 0.68
C PHE A 30 17.40 20.09 1.40
N ALA A 31 16.67 20.64 2.37
CA ALA A 31 15.62 19.92 3.08
C ALA A 31 14.43 19.56 2.18
N ASP A 32 14.09 20.42 1.22
CA ASP A 32 13.07 20.15 0.20
C ASP A 32 13.56 19.20 -0.91
N ASP A 33 14.83 19.31 -1.34
CA ASP A 33 15.40 18.49 -2.43
C ASP A 33 15.81 17.07 -1.97
N GLN A 34 16.14 16.86 -0.69
CA GLN A 34 16.69 15.60 -0.15
C GLN A 34 16.06 15.17 1.21
N PRO A 35 14.73 15.08 1.32
CA PRO A 35 14.04 14.76 2.58
C PRO A 35 14.41 13.38 3.14
N GLU A 36 14.74 12.41 2.29
CA GLU A 36 15.07 11.03 2.67
C GLU A 36 16.41 10.94 3.43
N ILE A 37 17.36 11.83 3.10
CA ILE A 37 18.66 11.92 3.79
C ILE A 37 18.46 12.50 5.20
N LEU A 38 17.57 13.48 5.35
CA LEU A 38 17.23 14.02 6.67
C LEU A 38 16.44 13.01 7.51
N GLU A 39 15.50 12.27 6.91
CA GLU A 39 14.77 11.18 7.58
C GLU A 39 15.73 10.10 8.11
N PHE A 40 16.69 9.65 7.30
CA PHE A 40 17.71 8.67 7.69
C PHE A 40 18.64 9.13 8.83
N ILE A 41 18.98 10.43 8.89
CA ILE A 41 19.80 10.98 9.99
C ILE A 41 18.97 11.19 11.25
N GLU A 42 17.70 11.57 11.11
CA GLU A 42 16.79 11.74 12.25
C GLU A 42 16.38 10.41 12.88
N ASP A 43 16.27 9.34 12.09
CA ASP A 43 15.74 8.03 12.49
C ASP A 43 16.55 6.86 11.84
N PRO A 44 17.74 6.53 12.37
CA PRO A 44 18.56 5.43 11.86
C PRO A 44 17.93 4.08 12.23
N ALA A 45 17.41 3.35 11.25
CA ALA A 45 16.76 2.07 11.49
C ALA A 45 17.72 0.98 12.03
N GLU A 46 17.22 0.20 13.00
CA GLU A 46 17.73 -1.10 13.48
C GLU A 46 18.97 -1.19 14.41
N GLU A 47 19.43 -0.12 15.09
CA GLU A 47 20.43 -0.26 16.18
C GLU A 47 19.91 0.21 17.56
N GLU A 48 20.22 -0.55 18.62
CA GLU A 48 19.66 -0.38 19.98
C GLU A 48 20.05 0.96 20.66
N ASP A 49 21.11 1.62 20.19
CA ASP A 49 21.57 2.94 20.63
C ASP A 49 21.58 3.91 19.42
N GLY A 50 20.47 4.63 19.23
CA GLY A 50 20.33 5.59 18.13
C GLY A 50 21.29 6.79 18.20
N LEU A 51 21.50 7.47 17.07
CA LEU A 51 22.41 8.62 16.93
C LEU A 51 22.14 9.71 17.97
N THR A 52 23.20 10.21 18.62
CA THR A 52 23.11 11.37 19.51
C THR A 52 22.89 12.68 18.73
N ASP A 53 22.34 13.71 19.38
CA ASP A 53 22.11 15.02 18.74
C ASP A 53 23.38 15.62 18.10
N LYS A 54 24.56 15.33 18.66
CA LYS A 54 25.84 15.76 18.10
C LYS A 54 26.20 15.02 16.82
N GLU A 55 25.93 13.72 16.77
CA GLU A 55 26.16 12.88 15.58
C GLU A 55 25.15 13.24 14.48
N LYS A 56 23.88 13.46 14.83
CA LYS A 56 22.85 13.97 13.90
C LYS A 56 23.25 15.32 13.30
N ALA A 57 23.64 16.29 14.13
CA ALA A 57 24.09 17.61 13.66
C ALA A 57 25.35 17.54 12.78
N PHE A 58 26.28 16.62 13.08
CA PHE A 58 27.46 16.36 12.25
C PHE A 58 27.07 15.78 10.89
N LEU A 59 26.25 14.73 10.87
CA LEU A 59 25.79 14.07 9.65
C LEU A 59 25.00 15.01 8.73
N GLN A 60 24.08 15.81 9.29
CA GLN A 60 23.34 16.84 8.54
C GLN A 60 24.29 17.87 7.91
N THR A 61 25.32 18.29 8.66
CA THR A 61 26.33 19.24 8.18
C THR A 61 27.18 18.63 7.06
N VAL A 62 27.57 17.36 7.14
CA VAL A 62 28.30 16.66 6.08
C VAL A 62 27.43 16.51 4.82
N ALA A 63 26.20 16.04 4.97
CA ALA A 63 25.27 15.83 3.86
C ALA A 63 24.99 17.12 3.08
N PHE A 64 24.68 18.21 3.79
CA PHE A 64 24.45 19.52 3.20
C PHE A 64 25.66 20.04 2.41
N ASN A 65 26.86 19.93 2.98
CA ASN A 65 28.09 20.39 2.32
C ASN A 65 28.46 19.55 1.09
N VAL A 66 28.28 18.22 1.13
CA VAL A 66 28.49 17.34 -0.04
C VAL A 66 27.50 17.69 -1.16
N TRP A 67 26.21 17.80 -0.83
CA TRP A 67 25.16 18.21 -1.78
C TRP A 67 25.45 19.59 -2.40
N HIS A 68 25.85 20.57 -1.58
CA HIS A 68 26.18 21.91 -2.04
C HIS A 68 27.41 21.90 -2.97
N ALA A 69 28.46 21.14 -2.62
CA ALA A 69 29.65 20.98 -3.45
C ALA A 69 29.35 20.29 -4.79
N LEU A 70 28.48 19.27 -4.82
CA LEU A 70 28.07 18.60 -6.06
C LEU A 70 27.26 19.54 -6.96
N ARG A 71 26.32 20.29 -6.38
CA ARG A 71 25.45 21.23 -7.11
C ARG A 71 26.21 22.43 -7.68
N THR A 72 27.21 22.95 -6.96
CA THR A 72 28.06 24.07 -7.40
C THR A 72 29.11 23.65 -8.44
N ASN A 73 29.56 22.39 -8.43
CA ASN A 73 30.52 21.86 -9.41
C ASN A 73 29.87 21.11 -10.60
N GLY A 74 28.53 21.06 -10.70
CA GLY A 74 27.81 20.64 -11.89
C GLY A 74 27.84 19.13 -12.20
N CYS A 75 28.03 18.26 -11.20
CA CYS A 75 27.99 16.81 -11.39
C CYS A 75 26.53 16.28 -11.32
N PRO A 76 26.05 15.47 -12.30
CA PRO A 76 24.71 14.90 -12.28
C PRO A 76 24.64 13.57 -11.49
N PRO A 77 23.51 13.26 -10.80
CA PRO A 77 23.33 12.04 -10.01
C PRO A 77 22.68 10.86 -10.79
N PRO A 78 23.24 9.64 -10.69
CA PRO A 78 22.55 8.37 -10.98
C PRO A 78 22.23 7.50 -9.71
N ALA A 79 21.98 6.18 -9.81
CA ALA A 79 21.22 5.39 -8.81
C ALA A 79 21.97 4.30 -7.97
N ALA A 80 21.60 4.09 -6.70
CA ALA A 80 22.33 3.20 -5.78
C ALA A 80 22.12 1.68 -6.00
N GLU A 81 23.11 0.84 -5.66
CA GLU A 81 23.00 -0.63 -5.75
C GLU A 81 23.74 -1.44 -4.66
N ARG A 82 23.27 -2.68 -4.46
CA ARG A 82 23.52 -3.61 -3.33
C ARG A 82 24.98 -4.02 -3.03
N LYS A 83 25.96 -3.60 -3.83
CA LYS A 83 27.37 -3.98 -3.62
C LYS A 83 28.02 -3.27 -2.43
N THR A 84 27.66 -2.01 -2.16
CA THR A 84 28.09 -1.31 -0.95
C THR A 84 27.55 -2.03 0.29
N LEU A 85 26.27 -2.38 0.28
CA LEU A 85 25.63 -3.13 1.38
C LEU A 85 26.34 -4.46 1.69
N LEU A 86 26.81 -5.20 0.68
CA LEU A 86 27.57 -6.44 0.90
C LEU A 86 28.99 -6.19 1.45
N ALA A 87 29.70 -5.16 0.96
CA ALA A 87 31.00 -4.78 1.52
C ALA A 87 30.88 -4.32 2.99
N LEU A 88 29.77 -3.66 3.33
CA LEU A 88 29.42 -3.26 4.69
C LEU A 88 29.00 -4.46 5.56
N GLU A 89 28.22 -5.41 5.04
CA GLU A 89 27.82 -6.64 5.74
C GLU A 89 29.05 -7.52 6.08
N GLU A 90 30.05 -7.55 5.19
CA GLU A 90 31.31 -8.27 5.41
C GLU A 90 32.25 -7.51 6.36
N ALA A 91 32.22 -6.17 6.36
CA ALA A 91 32.88 -5.34 7.38
C ALA A 91 32.26 -5.54 8.78
N ASN A 92 30.93 -5.62 8.87
CA ASN A 92 30.20 -5.82 10.12
C ASN A 92 30.35 -7.25 10.68
N ARG A 93 30.56 -8.26 9.83
CA ARG A 93 30.92 -9.62 10.24
C ARG A 93 32.31 -9.76 10.85
N LEU A 94 33.23 -8.82 10.58
CA LEU A 94 34.58 -8.81 11.12
C LEU A 94 34.65 -8.05 12.45
N LYS A 95 34.21 -8.66 13.56
CA LYS A 95 34.66 -8.29 14.91
C LYS A 95 36.16 -8.58 15.05
N LEU A 96 37.02 -7.69 15.59
CA LEU A 96 38.34 -8.12 16.13
C LEU A 96 39.12 -7.04 16.92
N ARG A 97 39.09 -7.19 18.26
CA ARG A 97 40.00 -6.55 19.23
C ARG A 97 41.50 -6.71 18.87
N ASN A 98 42.34 -5.79 19.36
CA ASN A 98 43.81 -5.74 19.21
C ASN A 98 44.56 -6.11 20.51
N ALA A 99 45.88 -5.93 20.50
CA ALA A 99 46.83 -6.45 21.49
C ALA A 99 47.01 -5.63 22.80
N ALA A 100 46.01 -4.83 23.20
CA ALA A 100 45.66 -4.67 24.61
C ALA A 100 44.17 -4.96 24.89
N GLY A 101 43.37 -5.09 23.82
CA GLY A 101 41.91 -5.15 23.83
C GLY A 101 41.21 -4.05 23.00
N ASN A 102 41.90 -2.97 22.61
CA ASN A 102 41.37 -1.87 21.77
C ASN A 102 41.16 -2.33 20.30
N GLU A 103 41.14 -1.45 19.29
CA GLU A 103 41.26 -1.85 17.87
C GLU A 103 42.27 -0.99 17.07
N THR A 104 42.88 -1.56 16.02
CA THR A 104 43.70 -0.86 15.01
C THR A 104 43.68 -1.62 13.68
N ARG A 105 42.96 -1.11 12.67
CA ARG A 105 42.87 -1.67 11.31
C ARG A 105 43.48 -0.68 10.31
N SER A 106 44.16 -1.16 9.27
CA SER A 106 44.88 -0.28 8.34
C SER A 106 43.95 0.43 7.35
N SER A 107 44.07 1.76 7.30
CA SER A 107 43.42 2.63 6.32
C SER A 107 43.59 2.14 4.88
N ASP A 108 44.76 1.59 4.56
CA ASP A 108 45.14 1.08 3.25
C ASP A 108 44.19 0.03 2.65
N THR A 109 43.50 -0.76 3.47
CA THR A 109 42.59 -1.82 2.96
C THR A 109 41.27 -1.22 2.47
N LEU A 110 40.76 -0.19 3.16
CA LEU A 110 39.54 0.53 2.77
C LEU A 110 39.83 1.60 1.70
N LEU A 111 41.00 2.24 1.74
CA LEU A 111 41.46 3.13 0.66
C LEU A 111 41.63 2.40 -0.67
N LYS A 112 41.98 1.10 -0.65
CA LYS A 112 41.97 0.19 -1.82
C LYS A 112 40.58 -0.23 -2.27
N ALA A 113 39.59 -0.30 -1.37
CA ALA A 113 38.20 -0.57 -1.73
C ALA A 113 37.53 0.66 -2.38
N LEU A 114 37.99 1.87 -2.02
CA LEU A 114 37.62 3.14 -2.66
C LEU A 114 38.44 3.46 -3.92
N ASP A 115 39.41 2.60 -4.28
CA ASP A 115 40.27 2.80 -5.45
C ASP A 115 39.53 2.35 -6.72
N GLY A 116 39.26 3.30 -7.61
CA GLY A 116 38.33 3.12 -8.74
C GLY A 116 36.91 3.65 -8.52
N HIS A 117 36.63 4.33 -7.39
CA HIS A 117 35.39 5.10 -7.23
C HIS A 117 35.38 6.31 -8.20
N PRO A 118 34.26 6.64 -8.87
CA PRO A 118 34.22 7.74 -9.85
C PRO A 118 34.35 9.14 -9.23
N GLN A 119 34.25 9.26 -7.90
CA GLN A 119 34.54 10.46 -7.10
C GLN A 119 35.45 10.03 -5.94
N ASP A 120 36.63 9.49 -6.24
CA ASP A 120 37.51 8.88 -5.25
C ASP A 120 38.02 9.89 -4.20
N GLU A 121 38.42 11.10 -4.61
CA GLU A 121 38.84 12.16 -3.66
C GLU A 121 37.73 12.60 -2.69
N LEU A 122 36.47 12.69 -3.16
CA LEU A 122 35.35 13.15 -2.33
C LEU A 122 34.92 12.08 -1.33
N ALA A 123 34.78 10.83 -1.79
CA ALA A 123 34.47 9.68 -0.94
C ALA A 123 35.60 9.40 0.06
N ARG A 124 36.87 9.48 -0.37
CA ARG A 124 38.03 9.38 0.54
C ARG A 124 38.03 10.51 1.57
N SER A 125 37.70 11.74 1.18
CA SER A 125 37.62 12.88 2.11
C SER A 125 36.56 12.70 3.18
N ALA A 126 35.32 12.33 2.80
CA ALA A 126 34.23 12.06 3.73
C ALA A 126 34.56 10.90 4.69
N PHE A 127 35.14 9.83 4.14
CA PHE A 127 35.56 8.65 4.92
C PHE A 127 36.73 8.96 5.88
N LEU A 128 37.73 9.73 5.45
CA LEU A 128 38.84 10.17 6.30
C LEU A 128 38.38 11.11 7.42
N LEU A 129 37.36 11.94 7.17
CA LEU A 129 36.72 12.75 8.21
C LEU A 129 36.09 11.85 9.28
N SER A 130 35.28 10.86 8.89
CA SER A 130 34.67 9.92 9.84
C SER A 130 35.67 9.04 10.60
N LEU A 131 36.79 8.64 9.97
CA LEU A 131 37.86 7.88 10.63
C LEU A 131 38.76 8.71 11.55
N SER A 132 38.65 10.04 11.52
CA SER A 132 39.48 10.94 12.34
C SER A 132 38.80 11.42 13.63
N ALA A 133 37.52 11.11 13.82
CA ALA A 133 36.82 11.29 15.09
C ALA A 133 37.41 10.37 16.18
N ASP A 134 37.84 10.96 17.30
CA ASP A 134 38.38 10.22 18.43
C ASP A 134 37.29 10.13 19.51
N GLU A 135 36.68 8.95 19.67
CA GLU A 135 35.56 8.70 20.60
C GLU A 135 35.81 9.28 22.02
N LYS A 136 37.08 9.35 22.45
CA LYS A 136 37.49 9.85 23.77
C LYS A 136 37.72 11.36 23.84
N GLU A 137 38.01 12.04 22.73
CA GLU A 137 38.11 13.52 22.70
C GLU A 137 36.82 14.19 22.20
N ASP A 138 36.18 13.62 21.19
CA ASP A 138 35.05 14.23 20.48
C ASP A 138 33.68 13.72 20.97
N GLY A 139 33.63 12.54 21.62
CA GLY A 139 32.39 11.95 22.15
C GLY A 139 31.44 11.42 21.06
N MET A 140 31.99 11.00 19.92
CA MET A 140 31.29 10.46 18.75
C MET A 140 31.77 9.03 18.48
N ALA A 141 30.84 8.10 18.23
CA ALA A 141 31.20 6.72 17.90
C ALA A 141 31.54 6.59 16.40
N PRO A 142 32.78 6.22 16.00
CA PRO A 142 33.16 6.21 14.58
C PRO A 142 32.33 5.23 13.74
N ALA A 143 31.91 4.09 14.30
CA ALA A 143 31.05 3.12 13.62
C ALA A 143 29.70 3.73 13.22
N ASN A 144 29.07 4.46 14.15
CA ASN A 144 27.76 5.09 14.01
C ASN A 144 27.77 6.25 12.98
N ILE A 145 28.94 6.78 12.63
CA ILE A 145 29.10 7.86 11.64
C ILE A 145 29.51 7.31 10.27
N VAL A 146 30.46 6.38 10.20
CA VAL A 146 31.04 5.88 8.92
C VAL A 146 29.96 5.29 8.02
N LEU A 147 29.09 4.43 8.57
CA LEU A 147 28.02 3.76 7.83
C LEU A 147 27.01 4.76 7.23
N PRO A 148 26.41 5.67 8.02
CA PRO A 148 25.55 6.72 7.49
C PRO A 148 26.22 7.65 6.47
N VAL A 149 27.45 8.13 6.71
CA VAL A 149 28.16 9.00 5.76
C VAL A 149 28.34 8.31 4.40
N MET A 150 28.68 7.02 4.38
CA MET A 150 28.83 6.27 3.13
C MET A 150 27.49 6.07 2.41
N ALA A 151 26.41 5.74 3.13
CA ALA A 151 25.07 5.62 2.54
C ALA A 151 24.58 6.95 1.92
N ILE A 152 24.86 8.08 2.58
CA ILE A 152 24.54 9.43 2.11
C ILE A 152 25.35 9.78 0.84
N VAL A 153 26.65 9.46 0.82
CA VAL A 153 27.50 9.67 -0.37
C VAL A 153 27.04 8.83 -1.55
N ASP A 154 26.70 7.56 -1.33
CA ASP A 154 26.19 6.66 -2.37
C ASP A 154 24.83 7.12 -2.93
N SER A 155 23.92 7.57 -2.06
CA SER A 155 22.62 8.13 -2.43
C SER A 155 22.76 9.35 -3.35
N LEU A 156 23.74 10.23 -3.06
CA LEU A 156 24.02 11.44 -3.84
C LEU A 156 24.78 11.19 -5.17
N CYS A 157 25.31 9.98 -5.43
CA CYS A 157 26.32 9.74 -6.47
C CYS A 157 26.10 8.54 -7.42
N GLY A 158 24.95 7.85 -7.37
CA GLY A 158 24.79 6.44 -7.80
C GLY A 158 25.15 6.02 -9.24
N LEU A 159 25.03 4.72 -9.56
CA LEU A 159 25.60 4.05 -10.74
C LEU A 159 24.61 3.13 -11.49
N LYS A 160 25.08 2.28 -12.42
CA LYS A 160 24.26 1.28 -13.16
C LYS A 160 25.03 -0.05 -13.36
N PRO A 161 24.34 -1.21 -13.43
CA PRO A 161 24.97 -2.54 -13.38
C PRO A 161 25.41 -3.12 -14.76
N PRO A 162 26.27 -4.15 -14.78
CA PRO A 162 26.67 -4.88 -15.98
C PRO A 162 25.58 -5.81 -16.54
N ARG A 163 25.61 -6.04 -17.85
CA ARG A 163 24.56 -6.74 -18.60
C ARG A 163 24.40 -8.22 -18.23
N GLU A 164 25.48 -8.91 -17.88
CA GLU A 164 25.48 -10.32 -17.46
C GLU A 164 24.67 -10.54 -16.17
N MET A 165 24.65 -9.53 -15.28
CA MET A 165 23.86 -9.57 -14.04
C MET A 165 22.37 -9.33 -14.30
N LEU A 166 22.01 -8.55 -15.33
CA LEU A 166 20.62 -8.38 -15.76
C LEU A 166 20.04 -9.67 -16.35
N ASP A 167 20.87 -10.49 -17.00
CA ASP A 167 20.47 -11.81 -17.51
C ASP A 167 20.27 -12.83 -16.36
N GLU A 168 21.10 -12.83 -15.31
CA GLU A 168 20.86 -13.64 -14.10
C GLU A 168 19.64 -13.16 -13.30
N MET A 169 19.37 -11.85 -13.25
CA MET A 169 18.20 -11.28 -12.56
C MET A 169 16.87 -11.52 -13.29
N ARG A 170 16.89 -11.80 -14.60
CA ARG A 170 15.67 -12.11 -15.38
C ARG A 170 15.00 -13.41 -14.91
N ASP A 171 15.80 -14.36 -14.45
CA ASP A 171 15.36 -15.73 -14.16
C ASP A 171 15.21 -16.00 -12.64
N LEU A 172 15.42 -14.95 -11.80
CA LEU A 172 15.03 -14.93 -10.39
C LEU A 172 13.58 -14.44 -10.25
N PRO A 173 12.69 -15.16 -9.52
CA PRO A 173 11.36 -14.62 -9.23
C PRO A 173 11.52 -13.33 -8.41
N PRO A 174 10.87 -12.22 -8.80
CA PRO A 174 11.01 -10.97 -8.07
C PRO A 174 10.52 -11.18 -6.63
N ARG A 175 11.36 -10.80 -5.66
CA ARG A 175 10.92 -10.71 -4.26
C ARG A 175 9.92 -9.56 -4.15
N ARG A 176 8.64 -9.87 -4.39
CA ARG A 176 7.49 -9.01 -4.12
C ARG A 176 7.45 -8.80 -2.60
N TRP A 177 8.01 -7.67 -2.14
CA TRP A 177 7.75 -7.21 -0.78
C TRP A 177 6.26 -6.92 -0.66
N LEU A 178 5.66 -7.31 0.47
CA LEU A 178 4.22 -7.43 0.71
C LEU A 178 3.42 -6.30 0.04
N GLY A 179 2.78 -6.67 -1.08
CA GLY A 179 2.13 -5.72 -1.96
C GLY A 179 0.79 -5.26 -1.41
N ILE A 180 0.70 -3.97 -1.09
CA ILE A 180 -0.53 -3.21 -1.26
C ILE A 180 -0.15 -2.03 -2.14
N ALA A 181 -0.23 -2.21 -3.46
CA ALA A 181 -0.44 -1.07 -4.33
C ALA A 181 -1.87 -0.60 -4.01
N ASP A 182 -1.99 0.51 -3.28
CA ASP A 182 -3.28 1.04 -2.86
C ASP A 182 -4.19 1.17 -4.10
N LEU A 183 -5.36 0.53 -4.10
CA LEU A 183 -6.25 0.50 -5.28
C LEU A 183 -6.70 1.92 -5.68
N ARG A 184 -6.59 2.89 -4.75
CA ARG A 184 -6.77 4.33 -4.97
C ARG A 184 -5.73 4.92 -5.95
N LEU A 185 -4.58 4.28 -6.20
CA LEU A 185 -3.54 4.73 -7.14
C LEU A 185 -3.93 4.70 -8.63
N THR A 186 -5.11 4.16 -8.96
CA THR A 186 -5.73 4.36 -10.28
C THR A 186 -6.39 5.75 -10.42
N GLU A 187 -6.80 6.37 -9.30
CA GLU A 187 -7.51 7.64 -9.27
C GLU A 187 -6.67 8.85 -9.71
N PRO A 188 -5.37 9.00 -9.37
CA PRO A 188 -4.54 10.10 -9.87
C PRO A 188 -4.49 10.17 -11.41
N ALA A 189 -4.42 9.01 -12.07
CA ALA A 189 -4.41 8.93 -13.53
C ALA A 189 -5.80 9.27 -14.12
N MET A 190 -6.88 8.82 -13.48
CA MET A 190 -8.25 9.19 -13.86
C MET A 190 -8.52 10.69 -13.66
N ASP A 191 -8.09 11.26 -12.54
CA ASP A 191 -8.29 12.66 -12.23
C ASP A 191 -7.47 13.56 -13.17
N HIS A 192 -6.22 13.21 -13.44
CA HIS A 192 -5.42 13.88 -14.46
C HIS A 192 -6.12 13.88 -15.83
N MET A 193 -6.70 12.74 -16.22
CA MET A 193 -7.48 12.62 -17.46
C MET A 193 -8.76 13.47 -17.44
N HIS A 194 -9.48 13.53 -16.32
CA HIS A 194 -10.63 14.42 -16.16
C HIS A 194 -10.22 15.90 -16.25
N ARG A 195 -9.11 16.31 -15.60
CA ARG A 195 -8.56 17.66 -15.68
C ARG A 195 -8.14 18.03 -17.10
N SER A 196 -7.55 17.11 -17.87
CA SER A 196 -7.11 17.38 -19.25
C SER A 196 -8.27 17.52 -20.24
N MET A 197 -9.42 16.89 -19.96
CA MET A 197 -10.66 17.04 -20.72
C MET A 197 -11.52 18.23 -20.28
N ALA A 198 -11.28 18.81 -19.10
CA ALA A 198 -12.11 19.89 -18.55
C ALA A 198 -12.17 21.10 -19.50
N GLY A 199 -13.38 21.54 -19.83
CA GLY A 199 -13.62 22.67 -20.73
C GLY A 199 -13.43 22.37 -22.23
N LYS A 200 -13.08 21.13 -22.62
CA LYS A 200 -13.05 20.70 -24.03
C LYS A 200 -14.43 20.18 -24.46
N ASN A 201 -14.84 20.52 -25.68
CA ASN A 201 -16.02 19.97 -26.33
C ASN A 201 -15.58 19.07 -27.47
N PHE A 202 -15.81 17.76 -27.35
CA PHE A 202 -15.58 16.79 -28.42
C PHE A 202 -16.87 16.60 -29.22
N ALA A 203 -16.79 16.59 -30.55
CA ALA A 203 -17.93 16.38 -31.44
C ALA A 203 -18.31 14.89 -31.58
N SER A 204 -17.43 13.96 -31.16
CA SER A 204 -17.71 12.51 -31.18
C SER A 204 -16.89 11.75 -30.13
N ILE A 205 -17.33 10.51 -29.83
CA ILE A 205 -16.57 9.56 -29.00
C ILE A 205 -15.24 9.19 -29.66
N ASP A 206 -15.18 9.12 -30.99
CA ASP A 206 -13.94 8.81 -31.72
C ASP A 206 -12.90 9.94 -31.60
N GLU A 207 -13.34 11.20 -31.62
CA GLU A 207 -12.48 12.36 -31.36
C GLU A 207 -11.96 12.39 -29.92
N MET A 208 -12.83 12.09 -28.94
CA MET A 208 -12.42 11.93 -27.54
C MET A 208 -11.40 10.79 -27.38
N ASN A 209 -11.64 9.63 -28.01
CA ASN A 209 -10.72 8.50 -27.98
C ASN A 209 -9.38 8.81 -28.66
N ALA A 210 -9.39 9.55 -29.78
CA ALA A 210 -8.17 10.00 -30.45
C ALA A 210 -7.37 10.96 -29.57
N PHE A 211 -8.02 11.95 -28.95
CA PHE A 211 -7.41 12.85 -27.98
C PHE A 211 -6.77 12.07 -26.81
N LEU A 212 -7.49 11.09 -26.25
CA LEU A 212 -7.00 10.24 -25.17
C LEU A 212 -5.86 9.29 -25.57
N GLN A 213 -5.75 8.90 -26.85
CA GLN A 213 -4.60 8.12 -27.35
C GLN A 213 -3.37 9.00 -27.58
N GLU A 214 -3.55 10.20 -28.13
CA GLU A 214 -2.48 11.16 -28.38
C GLU A 214 -1.83 11.63 -27.05
N HIS A 215 -2.65 11.89 -26.03
CA HIS A 215 -2.19 12.35 -24.70
C HIS A 215 -1.78 11.20 -23.77
N ARG A 216 -1.65 9.97 -24.29
CA ARG A 216 -1.30 8.76 -23.51
C ARG A 216 0.20 8.44 -23.48
N ILE A 217 1.03 9.15 -24.25
CA ILE A 217 2.42 8.75 -24.52
C ILE A 217 3.42 9.53 -23.65
N GLY A 218 4.18 8.79 -22.85
CA GLY A 218 5.47 9.23 -22.30
C GLY A 218 5.40 10.04 -21.01
N HIS A 219 4.89 11.28 -21.09
CA HIS A 219 4.86 12.21 -19.97
C HIS A 219 3.61 13.11 -20.04
N PRO A 220 2.55 12.87 -19.24
CA PRO A 220 1.47 13.84 -19.12
C PRO A 220 2.01 15.16 -18.56
N GLU A 221 1.68 16.29 -19.20
CA GLU A 221 1.92 17.60 -18.60
C GLU A 221 1.20 17.65 -17.24
N LYS A 222 1.91 17.95 -16.15
CA LYS A 222 1.29 18.07 -14.82
C LYS A 222 0.34 19.27 -14.80
N ILE A 223 -0.94 19.02 -15.04
CA ILE A 223 -2.00 20.04 -14.93
C ILE A 223 -2.10 20.46 -13.46
N PRO A 224 -1.81 21.72 -13.12
CA PRO A 224 -1.85 22.18 -11.73
C PRO A 224 -3.29 22.11 -11.18
N PRO A 225 -3.45 21.88 -9.88
CA PRO A 225 -4.77 21.92 -9.25
C PRO A 225 -5.40 23.31 -9.40
N ALA A 226 -6.67 23.35 -9.83
CA ALA A 226 -7.42 24.59 -10.02
C ALA A 226 -8.08 25.10 -8.72
N THR A 227 -8.16 24.26 -7.68
CA THR A 227 -8.75 24.61 -6.39
C THR A 227 -7.87 24.13 -5.22
N PRO A 228 -8.00 24.74 -4.01
CA PRO A 228 -7.31 24.25 -2.82
C PRO A 228 -7.69 22.81 -2.45
N LEU A 229 -8.92 22.38 -2.76
CA LEU A 229 -9.38 21.01 -2.54
C LEU A 229 -8.69 20.01 -3.50
N GLN A 230 -8.48 20.38 -4.77
CA GLN A 230 -7.70 19.56 -5.69
C GLN A 230 -6.23 19.47 -5.25
N ALA A 231 -5.64 20.59 -4.78
CA ALA A 231 -4.28 20.59 -4.27
C ALA A 231 -4.14 19.73 -2.98
N ALA A 232 -5.16 19.74 -2.13
CA ALA A 232 -5.25 18.85 -0.97
C ALA A 232 -5.33 17.37 -1.40
N GLN A 233 -6.19 17.04 -2.36
CA GLN A 233 -6.31 15.67 -2.87
C GLN A 233 -5.02 15.18 -3.56
N ASP A 234 -4.30 16.05 -4.26
CA ASP A 234 -3.00 15.71 -4.88
C ASP A 234 -1.95 15.33 -3.81
N LEU A 235 -1.97 15.93 -2.62
CA LEU A 235 -1.12 15.53 -1.49
C LEU A 235 -1.56 14.19 -0.88
N ILE A 236 -2.86 13.90 -0.87
CA ILE A 236 -3.40 12.63 -0.39
C ILE A 236 -3.06 11.47 -1.32
N TYR A 237 -3.08 11.70 -2.64
CA TYR A 237 -2.60 10.70 -3.59
C TYR A 237 -1.10 10.39 -3.41
N GLN A 238 -0.28 11.39 -3.10
CA GLN A 238 1.13 11.17 -2.70
C GLN A 238 1.25 10.41 -1.38
N ALA A 239 0.34 10.66 -0.42
CA ALA A 239 0.33 9.94 0.85
C ALA A 239 -0.03 8.46 0.68
N MET A 240 -1.05 8.14 -0.13
CA MET A 240 -1.49 6.76 -0.39
C MET A 240 -0.38 5.91 -1.03
N ASP A 241 0.47 6.50 -1.87
CA ASP A 241 1.63 5.85 -2.51
C ASP A 241 2.84 5.69 -1.55
N HIS A 242 2.82 6.33 -0.38
CA HIS A 242 3.94 6.36 0.55
C HIS A 242 3.85 5.27 1.63
N HIS A 243 4.99 4.70 2.04
CA HIS A 243 5.05 3.63 3.04
C HIS A 243 5.16 4.14 4.50
N SER A 244 5.83 5.28 4.73
CA SER A 244 6.01 5.85 6.08
C SER A 244 4.71 6.49 6.60
N LEU A 245 4.13 5.91 7.66
CA LEU A 245 2.93 6.44 8.36
C LEU A 245 3.13 7.89 8.84
N ARG A 246 4.34 8.25 9.26
CA ARG A 246 4.68 9.62 9.70
C ARG A 246 4.59 10.63 8.54
N VAL A 247 5.00 10.22 7.33
CA VAL A 247 4.89 11.05 6.11
C VAL A 247 3.44 11.12 5.64
N ARG A 248 2.71 9.99 5.63
CA ARG A 248 1.27 9.92 5.32
C ARG A 248 0.46 10.90 6.17
N ARG A 249 0.65 10.84 7.49
CA ARG A 249 0.08 11.79 8.45
C ARG A 249 0.46 13.25 8.16
N ARG A 250 1.75 13.54 7.91
CA ARG A 250 2.22 14.91 7.58
C ARG A 250 1.53 15.45 6.33
N LEU A 251 1.38 14.62 5.30
CA LEU A 251 0.71 14.98 4.05
C LEU A 251 -0.80 15.18 4.26
N ALA A 252 -1.46 14.34 5.06
CA ALA A 252 -2.88 14.54 5.41
C ALA A 252 -3.13 15.84 6.19
N LEU A 253 -2.30 16.15 7.20
CA LEU A 253 -2.40 17.41 7.93
C LEU A 253 -2.12 18.64 7.02
N LYS A 254 -1.22 18.51 6.04
CA LYS A 254 -0.95 19.54 5.02
C LYS A 254 -2.11 19.67 4.02
N ALA A 255 -2.78 18.58 3.67
CA ALA A 255 -4.00 18.60 2.85
C ALA A 255 -5.13 19.34 3.56
N LEU A 256 -5.33 19.09 4.86
CA LEU A 256 -6.33 19.78 5.69
C LEU A 256 -6.04 21.28 5.87
N SER A 257 -4.77 21.71 5.89
CA SER A 257 -4.43 23.15 5.95
C SER A 257 -4.64 23.88 4.62
N LEU A 258 -4.65 23.16 3.48
CA LEU A 258 -5.08 23.69 2.18
C LEU A 258 -6.60 23.68 2.02
N SER A 259 -7.29 22.61 2.47
CA SER A 259 -8.75 22.52 2.45
C SER A 259 -9.30 21.63 3.58
N PRO A 260 -10.10 22.17 4.50
CA PRO A 260 -10.77 21.39 5.54
C PRO A 260 -11.91 20.51 5.01
N ASP A 261 -12.19 20.55 3.71
CA ASP A 261 -13.19 19.72 3.03
C ASP A 261 -12.54 18.53 2.27
N CYS A 262 -11.23 18.30 2.45
CA CYS A 262 -10.54 17.13 1.93
C CYS A 262 -10.90 15.87 2.74
N ALA A 263 -11.99 15.20 2.35
CA ALA A 263 -12.50 14.01 3.05
C ALA A 263 -11.48 12.87 3.16
N ASP A 264 -10.69 12.60 2.12
CA ASP A 264 -9.69 11.52 2.21
C ASP A 264 -8.53 11.83 3.17
N ALA A 265 -8.25 13.09 3.49
CA ALA A 265 -7.29 13.40 4.53
C ALA A 265 -7.76 12.87 5.89
N TYR A 266 -9.05 13.04 6.20
CA TYR A 266 -9.65 12.45 7.39
C TYR A 266 -9.78 10.92 7.30
N ASN A 267 -10.07 10.34 6.11
CA ASN A 267 -10.03 8.88 5.93
C ASN A 267 -8.64 8.30 6.24
N LEU A 268 -7.58 8.94 5.74
CA LEU A 268 -6.20 8.49 5.97
C LEU A 268 -5.81 8.60 7.44
N LEU A 269 -6.25 9.65 8.15
CA LEU A 269 -6.04 9.78 9.60
C LEU A 269 -6.85 8.75 10.40
N ALA A 270 -8.03 8.34 9.93
CA ALA A 270 -8.80 7.23 10.51
C ALA A 270 -8.12 5.86 10.30
N GLU A 271 -7.42 5.69 9.17
CA GLU A 271 -6.65 4.48 8.84
C GLU A 271 -5.30 4.41 9.59
N ASP A 272 -4.58 5.53 9.70
CA ASP A 272 -3.17 5.56 10.14
C ASP A 272 -2.91 6.12 11.55
N GLU A 273 -3.77 7.00 12.10
CA GLU A 273 -3.54 7.71 13.38
C GLU A 273 -4.54 7.33 14.50
N ALA A 274 -5.65 6.67 14.17
CA ALA A 274 -6.65 6.28 15.16
C ALA A 274 -6.17 5.11 16.05
N GLU A 275 -5.90 5.39 17.33
CA GLU A 275 -5.51 4.36 18.32
C GLU A 275 -6.69 3.49 18.79
N THR A 276 -7.94 3.95 18.64
CA THR A 276 -9.15 3.19 19.00
C THR A 276 -10.25 3.30 17.93
N PRO A 277 -11.19 2.33 17.87
CA PRO A 277 -12.32 2.41 16.94
C PRO A 277 -13.20 3.65 17.17
N GLU A 278 -13.36 4.14 18.41
CA GLU A 278 -14.07 5.41 18.66
C GLU A 278 -13.35 6.61 18.01
N GLY A 279 -12.02 6.67 18.11
CA GLY A 279 -11.20 7.68 17.44
C GLY A 279 -11.29 7.59 15.91
N ALA A 280 -11.27 6.37 15.36
CA ALA A 280 -11.46 6.13 13.93
C ALA A 280 -12.85 6.59 13.47
N LEU A 281 -13.90 6.31 14.26
CA LEU A 281 -15.26 6.73 13.97
C LEU A 281 -15.39 8.26 13.92
N GLU A 282 -14.79 8.98 14.87
CA GLU A 282 -14.75 10.45 14.83
C GLU A 282 -14.09 10.98 13.56
N TYR A 283 -12.99 10.37 13.11
CA TYR A 283 -12.32 10.78 11.87
C TYR A 283 -13.18 10.47 10.63
N TYR A 284 -13.82 9.29 10.55
CA TYR A 284 -14.72 8.98 9.44
C TYR A 284 -16.00 9.84 9.44
N GLU A 285 -16.49 10.30 10.59
CA GLU A 285 -17.58 11.27 10.66
C GLU A 285 -17.15 12.65 10.16
N LYS A 286 -15.97 13.15 10.57
CA LYS A 286 -15.35 14.37 10.02
C LYS A 286 -15.13 14.26 8.49
N ALA A 287 -14.70 13.09 8.01
CA ALA A 287 -14.52 12.79 6.59
C ALA A 287 -15.85 12.83 5.81
N ALA A 288 -16.91 12.22 6.35
CA ALA A 288 -18.24 12.22 5.74
C ALA A 288 -18.85 13.63 5.68
N GLU A 289 -18.68 14.45 6.73
CA GLU A 289 -19.09 15.85 6.73
C GLU A 289 -18.31 16.69 5.71
N ALA A 290 -16.97 16.54 5.66
CA ALA A 290 -16.11 17.19 4.68
C ALA A 290 -16.53 16.86 3.25
N GLY A 291 -16.74 15.57 2.95
CA GLY A 291 -17.19 15.11 1.64
C GLY A 291 -18.59 15.64 1.27
N ARG A 292 -19.52 15.68 2.23
CA ARG A 292 -20.86 16.27 2.03
C ARG A 292 -20.78 17.76 1.70
N ARG A 293 -19.92 18.53 2.37
CA ARG A 293 -19.71 19.97 2.07
C ARG A 293 -19.05 20.17 0.71
N ALA A 294 -18.04 19.37 0.36
CA ALA A 294 -17.34 19.43 -0.92
C ALA A 294 -18.26 19.15 -2.12
N LEU A 295 -19.17 18.18 -1.99
CA LEU A 295 -20.11 17.79 -3.05
C LEU A 295 -21.35 18.70 -3.11
N GLY A 296 -21.90 19.04 -1.94
CA GLY A 296 -23.17 19.75 -1.81
C GLY A 296 -24.40 18.86 -2.03
N GLU A 297 -25.50 19.18 -1.33
CA GLU A 297 -26.73 18.37 -1.33
C GLU A 297 -27.33 18.18 -2.74
N ALA A 298 -27.29 19.21 -3.58
CA ALA A 298 -27.83 19.13 -4.95
C ALA A 298 -27.06 18.14 -5.85
N PHE A 299 -25.77 17.92 -5.59
CA PHE A 299 -25.00 16.88 -6.28
C PHE A 299 -25.38 15.49 -5.75
N LEU A 300 -25.44 15.34 -4.42
CA LEU A 300 -25.75 14.08 -3.74
C LEU A 300 -27.15 13.57 -4.10
N GLU A 301 -28.14 14.46 -4.20
CA GLU A 301 -29.50 14.12 -4.62
C GLU A 301 -29.55 13.70 -6.10
N LYS A 302 -28.84 14.42 -6.98
CA LYS A 302 -28.84 14.16 -8.44
C LYS A 302 -28.12 12.86 -8.83
N HIS A 303 -27.09 12.47 -8.10
CA HIS A 303 -26.26 11.29 -8.41
C HIS A 303 -26.41 10.16 -7.39
N ARG A 304 -27.51 10.18 -6.61
CA ARG A 304 -27.71 9.35 -5.43
C ARG A 304 -27.47 7.86 -5.68
N ASP A 305 -27.83 7.33 -6.86
CA ASP A 305 -27.76 5.90 -7.19
C ASP A 305 -26.38 5.39 -7.65
N LYS A 306 -25.43 6.30 -7.87
CA LYS A 306 -24.19 6.04 -8.62
C LYS A 306 -22.99 6.87 -8.18
N LEU A 307 -22.95 7.29 -6.91
CA LEU A 307 -21.91 8.19 -6.41
C LEU A 307 -20.48 7.67 -6.66
N TRP A 308 -20.25 6.36 -6.56
CA TRP A 308 -18.93 5.77 -6.82
C TRP A 308 -18.40 5.98 -8.26
N GLY A 309 -19.31 6.15 -9.22
CA GLY A 309 -18.97 6.42 -10.62
C GLY A 309 -18.39 7.82 -10.83
N ASP A 310 -18.66 8.77 -9.92
CA ASP A 310 -18.05 10.10 -9.93
C ASP A 310 -16.84 10.15 -9.01
N LEU A 311 -15.70 10.52 -9.59
CA LEU A 311 -14.42 10.55 -8.88
C LEU A 311 -14.43 11.52 -7.69
N ALA A 312 -15.16 12.63 -7.79
CA ALA A 312 -15.27 13.61 -6.71
C ALA A 312 -16.00 13.06 -5.48
N ALA A 313 -16.88 12.06 -5.66
CA ALA A 313 -17.69 11.50 -4.57
C ALA A 313 -17.07 10.26 -3.91
N ARG A 314 -16.00 9.68 -4.47
CA ARG A 314 -15.33 8.53 -3.86
C ARG A 314 -14.72 8.79 -2.47
N PRO A 315 -14.11 9.95 -2.17
CA PRO A 315 -13.66 10.28 -0.82
C PRO A 315 -14.79 10.23 0.23
N TYR A 316 -15.99 10.70 -0.14
CA TYR A 316 -17.19 10.63 0.70
C TYR A 316 -17.70 9.18 0.85
N MET A 317 -17.73 8.40 -0.24
CA MET A 317 -18.14 7.00 -0.21
C MET A 317 -17.16 6.10 0.57
N ARG A 318 -15.86 6.45 0.58
CA ARG A 318 -14.84 5.84 1.44
C ARG A 318 -15.11 6.15 2.92
N ALA A 319 -15.40 7.40 3.26
CA ALA A 319 -15.75 7.81 4.62
C ALA A 319 -16.96 7.07 5.18
N LEU A 320 -18.03 6.94 4.39
CA LEU A 320 -19.21 6.18 4.77
C LEU A 320 -18.91 4.68 4.97
N ALA A 321 -18.07 4.08 4.13
CA ALA A 321 -17.66 2.68 4.26
C ALA A 321 -16.76 2.43 5.48
N GLY A 322 -15.81 3.34 5.76
CA GLY A 322 -15.01 3.32 6.98
C GLY A 322 -15.87 3.40 8.23
N ARG A 323 -16.76 4.40 8.29
CA ARG A 323 -17.76 4.57 9.35
C ARG A 323 -18.61 3.32 9.57
N ALA A 324 -19.11 2.67 8.51
CA ALA A 324 -19.91 1.46 8.63
C ALA A 324 -19.13 0.27 9.22
N ARG A 325 -17.84 0.10 8.83
CA ARG A 325 -16.95 -0.91 9.41
C ARG A 325 -16.66 -0.64 10.89
N THR A 326 -16.31 0.60 11.23
CA THR A 326 -16.00 0.96 12.61
C THR A 326 -17.22 0.88 13.54
N LEU A 327 -18.43 1.19 13.05
CA LEU A 327 -19.68 0.91 13.77
C LEU A 327 -19.87 -0.60 14.02
N HIS A 328 -19.45 -1.46 13.08
CA HIS A 328 -19.51 -2.90 13.26
C HIS A 328 -18.50 -3.40 14.31
N GLU A 329 -17.25 -2.91 14.24
CA GLU A 329 -16.18 -3.22 15.22
C GLU A 329 -16.57 -2.83 16.65
N LEU A 330 -17.35 -1.74 16.81
CA LEU A 330 -17.93 -1.28 18.08
C LEU A 330 -19.18 -2.05 18.54
N ASP A 331 -19.57 -3.14 17.86
CA ASP A 331 -20.82 -3.91 18.03
C ASP A 331 -22.11 -3.04 17.99
N ARG A 332 -22.05 -1.84 17.36
CA ARG A 332 -23.20 -0.94 17.12
C ARG A 332 -24.01 -1.43 15.92
N ARG A 333 -24.47 -2.68 16.04
CA ARG A 333 -24.83 -3.55 14.91
C ARG A 333 -26.01 -3.02 14.08
N GLU A 334 -27.05 -2.48 14.71
CA GLU A 334 -28.20 -1.87 14.01
C GLU A 334 -27.80 -0.64 13.16
N GLU A 335 -26.84 0.15 13.64
CA GLU A 335 -26.35 1.33 12.94
C GLU A 335 -25.42 0.95 11.77
N ALA A 336 -24.55 -0.05 11.98
CA ALA A 336 -23.70 -0.62 10.94
C ALA A 336 -24.53 -1.25 9.80
N GLU A 337 -25.53 -2.07 10.12
CA GLU A 337 -26.45 -2.67 9.13
C GLU A 337 -27.09 -1.59 8.26
N LYS A 338 -27.66 -0.56 8.90
CA LYS A 338 -28.29 0.57 8.21
C LYS A 338 -27.30 1.31 7.32
N ALA A 339 -26.07 1.54 7.78
CA ALA A 339 -25.03 2.23 7.01
C ALA A 339 -24.58 1.42 5.78
N TYR A 340 -24.49 0.09 5.89
CA TYR A 340 -24.19 -0.78 4.75
C TYR A 340 -25.30 -0.80 3.70
N TYR A 341 -26.58 -0.86 4.10
CA TYR A 341 -27.68 -0.74 3.14
C TYR A 341 -27.75 0.66 2.50
N GLU A 342 -27.46 1.74 3.25
CA GLU A 342 -27.32 3.08 2.67
C GLU A 342 -26.19 3.14 1.63
N LEU A 343 -25.03 2.52 1.89
CA LEU A 343 -23.93 2.43 0.93
C LEU A 343 -24.32 1.70 -0.36
N LEU A 344 -25.07 0.59 -0.27
CA LEU A 344 -25.59 -0.09 -1.46
C LEU A 344 -26.50 0.84 -2.26
N ASP A 345 -27.42 1.57 -1.61
CA ASP A 345 -28.32 2.51 -2.29
C ASP A 345 -27.60 3.73 -2.87
N LEU A 346 -26.44 4.09 -2.32
CA LEU A 346 -25.55 5.12 -2.86
C LEU A 346 -24.65 4.63 -4.01
N ASN A 347 -24.50 3.31 -4.16
CA ASN A 347 -23.63 2.64 -5.11
C ASN A 347 -24.34 1.40 -5.64
N THR A 348 -25.30 1.57 -6.55
CA THR A 348 -26.19 0.47 -6.98
C THR A 348 -25.46 -0.71 -7.63
N SER A 349 -24.34 -0.47 -8.31
CA SER A 349 -23.45 -1.50 -8.87
C SER A 349 -22.52 -2.16 -7.83
N ASP A 350 -22.52 -1.68 -6.58
CA ASP A 350 -21.70 -2.13 -5.46
C ASP A 350 -20.24 -2.38 -5.83
N ASN A 351 -19.61 -1.35 -6.40
CA ASN A 351 -18.19 -1.36 -6.72
C ASN A 351 -17.28 -1.42 -5.47
N GLN A 352 -17.84 -1.27 -4.27
CA GLN A 352 -17.13 -1.36 -2.99
C GLN A 352 -17.25 -2.76 -2.33
N GLY A 353 -18.02 -3.69 -2.91
CA GLY A 353 -18.17 -5.05 -2.39
C GLY A 353 -18.97 -5.15 -1.08
N ILE A 354 -19.75 -4.13 -0.73
CA ILE A 354 -20.54 -4.04 0.50
C ILE A 354 -21.55 -5.19 0.62
N ARG A 355 -22.03 -5.76 -0.50
CA ARG A 355 -22.91 -6.93 -0.48
C ARG A 355 -22.22 -8.16 0.14
N TYR A 356 -20.91 -8.33 -0.08
CA TYR A 356 -20.15 -9.42 0.54
C TYR A 356 -19.86 -9.14 2.02
N VAL A 357 -19.63 -7.87 2.38
CA VAL A 357 -19.52 -7.44 3.79
C VAL A 357 -20.82 -7.75 4.53
N LEU A 358 -21.99 -7.45 3.95
CA LEU A 358 -23.30 -7.79 4.51
C LEU A 358 -23.52 -9.30 4.66
N LEU A 359 -23.04 -10.13 3.73
CA LEU A 359 -23.10 -11.59 3.87
C LEU A 359 -22.32 -12.07 5.10
N THR A 360 -21.08 -11.59 5.29
CA THR A 360 -20.25 -11.92 6.47
C THR A 360 -20.92 -11.42 7.74
N PHE A 361 -21.31 -10.15 7.77
CA PHE A 361 -21.98 -9.47 8.88
C PHE A 361 -23.24 -10.21 9.36
N HIS A 362 -24.07 -10.74 8.46
CA HIS A 362 -25.24 -11.53 8.83
C HIS A 362 -24.87 -12.97 9.25
N ALA A 363 -23.89 -13.59 8.60
CA ALA A 363 -23.44 -14.94 8.93
C ALA A 363 -22.78 -15.02 10.32
N GLU A 364 -22.11 -13.96 10.77
CA GLU A 364 -21.49 -13.87 12.10
C GLU A 364 -22.46 -14.14 13.26
N LYS A 365 -23.72 -13.72 13.13
CA LYS A 365 -24.77 -13.96 14.15
C LYS A 365 -25.93 -14.80 13.61
N ASP A 366 -25.63 -15.65 12.63
CA ASP A 366 -26.51 -16.71 12.11
C ASP A 366 -27.87 -16.21 11.56
N GLU A 367 -27.90 -14.99 11.00
CA GLU A 367 -29.10 -14.31 10.45
C GLU A 367 -29.43 -14.77 9.02
N TYR A 368 -29.60 -16.09 8.82
CA TYR A 368 -29.71 -16.70 7.51
C TYR A 368 -30.92 -16.23 6.68
N GLU A 369 -32.02 -15.79 7.30
CA GLU A 369 -33.15 -15.16 6.60
C GLU A 369 -32.77 -13.83 5.92
N LYS A 370 -31.89 -13.03 6.53
CA LYS A 370 -31.40 -11.78 5.93
C LYS A 370 -30.47 -12.06 4.76
N ILE A 371 -29.62 -13.09 4.89
CA ILE A 371 -28.77 -13.60 3.80
C ILE A 371 -29.63 -14.07 2.61
N GLU A 372 -30.66 -14.87 2.88
CA GLU A 372 -31.59 -15.35 1.86
C GLU A 372 -32.31 -14.19 1.16
N ALA A 373 -32.74 -13.17 1.92
CA ALA A 373 -33.39 -11.97 1.38
C ALA A 373 -32.44 -11.11 0.53
N LEU A 374 -31.18 -10.93 0.95
CA LEU A 374 -30.18 -10.18 0.19
C LEU A 374 -29.85 -10.86 -1.14
N ILE A 375 -29.65 -12.19 -1.12
CA ILE A 375 -29.30 -12.97 -2.31
C ILE A 375 -30.47 -13.07 -3.29
N ASN A 376 -31.67 -13.37 -2.79
CA ASN A 376 -32.86 -13.52 -3.63
C ASN A 376 -33.57 -12.19 -3.97
N GLY A 377 -33.09 -11.06 -3.45
CA GLY A 377 -33.68 -9.73 -3.68
C GLY A 377 -33.56 -9.21 -5.12
N GLY A 378 -32.85 -9.93 -6.00
CA GLY A 378 -32.79 -9.65 -7.44
C GLY A 378 -31.91 -8.46 -7.85
N ARG A 379 -31.20 -7.83 -6.89
CA ARG A 379 -30.27 -6.71 -7.14
C ARG A 379 -29.00 -7.13 -7.88
N TYR A 380 -28.54 -8.36 -7.62
CA TYR A 380 -27.31 -8.94 -8.20
C TYR A 380 -27.60 -10.36 -8.77
N PRO A 381 -28.39 -10.49 -9.85
CA PRO A 381 -28.86 -11.78 -10.34
C PRO A 381 -27.76 -12.65 -10.97
N ASP A 382 -26.68 -12.01 -11.46
CA ASP A 382 -25.56 -12.65 -12.16
C ASP A 382 -24.31 -12.81 -11.27
N ASP A 383 -24.42 -12.55 -9.96
CA ASP A 383 -23.29 -12.71 -9.05
C ASP A 383 -22.95 -14.20 -8.85
N CYS A 384 -21.66 -14.50 -9.02
CA CYS A 384 -21.10 -15.84 -9.09
C CYS A 384 -19.86 -16.03 -8.21
N ALA A 385 -19.54 -15.06 -7.34
CA ALA A 385 -18.45 -15.19 -6.38
C ALA A 385 -18.71 -16.32 -5.37
N ALA A 386 -17.63 -16.87 -4.81
CA ALA A 386 -17.71 -17.89 -3.76
C ALA A 386 -18.55 -17.41 -2.57
N GLU A 387 -18.34 -16.16 -2.15
CA GLU A 387 -19.09 -15.45 -1.11
C GLU A 387 -20.60 -15.55 -1.34
N TRP A 388 -21.06 -15.28 -2.56
CA TRP A 388 -22.48 -15.29 -2.91
C TRP A 388 -23.03 -16.73 -2.95
N LEU A 389 -22.38 -17.60 -3.71
CA LEU A 389 -22.90 -18.94 -4.02
C LEU A 389 -22.83 -19.90 -2.83
N TYR A 390 -21.73 -19.94 -2.09
CA TYR A 390 -21.60 -20.83 -0.92
C TYR A 390 -22.44 -20.36 0.25
N THR A 391 -22.53 -19.05 0.50
CA THR A 391 -23.32 -18.53 1.62
C THR A 391 -24.82 -18.63 1.33
N GLY A 392 -25.25 -18.44 0.08
CA GLY A 392 -26.62 -18.74 -0.34
C GLY A 392 -26.99 -20.23 -0.18
N ALA A 393 -26.06 -21.13 -0.52
CA ALA A 393 -26.24 -22.56 -0.28
C ALA A 393 -26.32 -22.90 1.21
N LEU A 394 -25.47 -22.30 2.06
CA LEU A 394 -25.49 -22.46 3.52
C LEU A 394 -26.80 -21.96 4.14
N ALA A 395 -27.23 -20.74 3.78
CA ALA A 395 -28.49 -20.17 4.26
C ALA A 395 -29.69 -21.04 3.87
N ALA A 396 -29.78 -21.47 2.61
CA ALA A 396 -30.83 -22.37 2.15
C ALA A 396 -30.82 -23.72 2.89
N PHE A 397 -29.64 -24.26 3.24
CA PHE A 397 -29.52 -25.47 4.05
C PHE A 397 -30.01 -25.27 5.49
N THR A 398 -29.53 -24.24 6.18
CA THR A 398 -29.88 -23.95 7.57
C THR A 398 -31.37 -23.61 7.74
N LEU A 399 -31.97 -22.93 6.75
CA LEU A 399 -33.41 -22.63 6.69
C LEU A 399 -34.27 -23.81 6.17
N GLY A 400 -33.69 -24.97 5.89
CA GLY A 400 -34.40 -26.17 5.44
C GLY A 400 -35.10 -26.02 4.08
N ARG A 401 -34.59 -25.16 3.19
CA ARG A 401 -35.25 -24.81 1.93
C ARG A 401 -35.14 -25.92 0.87
N PRO A 402 -36.22 -26.19 0.12
CA PRO A 402 -36.11 -27.04 -1.08
C PRO A 402 -35.22 -26.33 -2.11
N GLY A 403 -34.18 -27.02 -2.58
CA GLY A 403 -33.21 -26.45 -3.52
C GLY A 403 -31.79 -26.26 -2.96
N ALA A 404 -31.58 -26.33 -1.64
CA ALA A 404 -30.27 -26.13 -1.02
C ALA A 404 -29.16 -27.00 -1.65
N SER A 405 -29.43 -28.28 -1.90
CA SER A 405 -28.48 -29.18 -2.55
C SER A 405 -28.18 -28.83 -4.02
N GLN A 406 -29.12 -28.21 -4.74
CA GLN A 406 -28.87 -27.69 -6.08
C GLN A 406 -27.97 -26.44 -6.03
N LEU A 407 -28.21 -25.53 -5.09
CA LEU A 407 -27.36 -24.35 -4.86
C LEU A 407 -25.92 -24.77 -4.49
N LEU A 408 -25.76 -25.75 -3.60
CA LEU A 408 -24.43 -26.29 -3.28
C LEU A 408 -23.74 -26.90 -4.51
N GLN A 409 -24.48 -27.59 -5.39
CA GLN A 409 -23.92 -28.11 -6.65
C GLN A 409 -23.58 -27.03 -7.67
N GLN A 410 -24.14 -25.82 -7.57
CA GLN A 410 -23.72 -24.65 -8.35
C GLN A 410 -22.44 -24.06 -7.75
N ALA A 411 -22.41 -23.81 -6.45
CA ALA A 411 -21.25 -23.31 -5.72
C ALA A 411 -19.99 -24.18 -5.93
N LEU A 412 -20.13 -25.51 -5.79
CA LEU A 412 -19.06 -26.49 -6.03
C LEU A 412 -18.53 -26.52 -7.49
N ARG A 413 -19.30 -26.01 -8.45
CA ARG A 413 -18.88 -25.92 -9.86
C ARG A 413 -18.24 -24.56 -10.18
N ALA A 414 -18.66 -23.50 -9.51
CA ALA A 414 -18.06 -22.18 -9.63
C ALA A 414 -16.67 -22.17 -9.00
N ASN A 415 -16.55 -22.62 -7.75
CA ASN A 415 -15.26 -22.77 -7.08
C ASN A 415 -15.14 -24.15 -6.41
N ARG A 416 -14.27 -24.99 -6.95
CA ARG A 416 -14.02 -26.36 -6.46
C ARG A 416 -13.03 -26.45 -5.29
N HIS A 417 -12.37 -25.35 -4.92
CA HIS A 417 -11.30 -25.29 -3.93
C HIS A 417 -11.84 -24.98 -2.52
N VAL A 418 -12.93 -24.19 -2.43
CA VAL A 418 -13.61 -23.82 -1.15
C VAL A 418 -13.80 -25.00 -0.17
N PRO A 419 -14.26 -26.20 -0.59
CA PRO A 419 -14.50 -27.29 0.36
C PRO A 419 -13.23 -27.82 1.02
N ASP A 420 -12.05 -27.67 0.40
CA ASP A 420 -10.78 -28.06 1.00
C ASP A 420 -10.47 -27.11 2.18
N TYR A 421 -10.48 -25.79 1.95
CA TYR A 421 -10.26 -24.79 3.01
C TYR A 421 -11.27 -24.87 4.17
N LEU A 422 -12.54 -25.19 3.90
CA LEU A 422 -13.56 -25.37 4.93
C LEU A 422 -13.40 -26.68 5.71
N LEU A 423 -13.08 -27.81 5.05
CA LEU A 423 -13.06 -29.14 5.68
C LEU A 423 -11.70 -29.59 6.21
N ASN A 424 -10.60 -28.99 5.73
CA ASN A 424 -9.23 -29.35 6.04
C ASN A 424 -8.57 -28.29 6.91
N ALA A 425 -8.43 -28.57 8.21
CA ALA A 425 -7.78 -27.67 9.16
C ALA A 425 -6.28 -27.46 8.88
N ASN A 426 -5.65 -28.35 8.11
CA ASN A 426 -4.22 -28.32 7.78
C ASN A 426 -3.94 -27.76 6.37
N LYS A 427 -4.95 -27.21 5.69
CA LYS A 427 -4.76 -26.53 4.39
C LYS A 427 -3.87 -25.29 4.62
N PRO A 428 -2.73 -25.14 3.91
CA PRO A 428 -1.93 -23.92 4.03
C PRO A 428 -2.73 -22.70 3.57
N ALA A 429 -2.41 -21.54 4.13
CA ALA A 429 -2.90 -20.25 3.63
C ALA A 429 -2.41 -20.04 2.19
N GLU A 430 -3.26 -19.40 1.37
CA GLU A 430 -2.88 -18.94 0.03
C GLU A 430 -2.33 -17.51 0.10
N GLU A 431 -1.44 -17.13 -0.82
CA GLU A 431 -0.99 -15.74 -0.93
C GLU A 431 -2.07 -14.91 -1.64
N LEU A 432 -2.80 -14.08 -0.89
CA LEU A 432 -3.74 -13.13 -1.47
C LEU A 432 -2.98 -11.97 -2.13
N GLY A 433 -3.06 -11.87 -3.45
CA GLY A 433 -2.53 -10.73 -4.20
C GLY A 433 -3.52 -9.56 -4.31
N ASP A 434 -3.14 -8.54 -5.09
CA ASP A 434 -3.94 -7.32 -5.32
C ASP A 434 -5.32 -7.56 -5.98
N SER A 435 -5.57 -8.79 -6.48
CA SER A 435 -6.83 -9.21 -7.10
C SER A 435 -7.10 -10.69 -6.82
N VAL A 436 -8.35 -11.02 -6.52
CA VAL A 436 -8.83 -12.40 -6.35
C VAL A 436 -9.34 -12.95 -7.68
N ALA A 437 -8.91 -14.14 -8.08
CA ALA A 437 -9.36 -14.82 -9.29
C ALA A 437 -10.68 -15.57 -9.06
N LEU A 438 -11.73 -15.19 -9.79
CA LEU A 438 -13.04 -15.85 -9.75
C LEU A 438 -12.93 -17.35 -10.06
N GLY A 439 -13.38 -18.21 -9.14
CA GLY A 439 -13.25 -19.67 -9.20
C GLY A 439 -11.87 -20.22 -8.80
N GLY A 440 -10.93 -19.35 -8.39
CA GLY A 440 -9.55 -19.65 -8.04
C GLY A 440 -9.35 -20.20 -6.62
N GLU A 441 -8.11 -20.57 -6.31
CA GLU A 441 -7.73 -21.10 -4.99
C GLU A 441 -7.56 -19.99 -3.94
N ASP A 442 -7.19 -18.79 -4.40
CA ASP A 442 -7.18 -17.52 -3.67
C ASP A 442 -8.59 -17.05 -3.26
N GLU A 443 -9.58 -17.14 -4.15
CA GLU A 443 -10.99 -16.88 -3.81
C GLU A 443 -11.49 -17.86 -2.75
N ALA A 444 -11.11 -19.13 -2.87
CA ALA A 444 -11.47 -20.16 -1.90
C ALA A 444 -10.85 -19.91 -0.51
N PHE A 445 -9.62 -19.40 -0.47
CA PHE A 445 -8.97 -18.99 0.76
C PHE A 445 -9.66 -17.74 1.36
N SER A 446 -9.88 -16.69 0.56
CA SER A 446 -10.62 -15.47 0.95
C SER A 446 -11.97 -15.79 1.59
N TYR A 447 -12.78 -16.62 0.92
CA TYR A 447 -14.06 -17.08 1.44
C TYR A 447 -13.92 -17.79 2.80
N SER A 448 -12.89 -18.62 2.95
CA SER A 448 -12.68 -19.38 4.17
C SER A 448 -12.31 -18.53 5.39
N LEU A 449 -11.66 -17.37 5.19
CA LEU A 449 -11.31 -16.45 6.29
C LEU A 449 -12.55 -15.88 6.98
N ASN A 450 -13.63 -15.67 6.24
CA ASN A 450 -14.82 -14.98 6.71
C ASN A 450 -15.98 -15.93 7.08
N PHE A 451 -16.09 -17.09 6.44
CA PHE A 451 -17.28 -17.96 6.55
C PHE A 451 -17.05 -19.31 7.22
N LYS A 452 -15.80 -19.73 7.50
CA LYS A 452 -15.50 -21.06 8.05
C LYS A 452 -16.16 -21.32 9.40
N GLU A 453 -16.21 -20.31 10.26
CA GLU A 453 -16.90 -20.33 11.55
C GLU A 453 -18.41 -20.52 11.37
N ALA A 454 -19.06 -19.84 10.42
CA ALA A 454 -20.49 -19.99 10.15
C ALA A 454 -20.85 -21.41 9.64
N TRP A 455 -20.04 -21.95 8.74
CA TRP A 455 -20.14 -23.36 8.30
C TRP A 455 -19.93 -24.36 9.46
N SER A 456 -19.07 -24.02 10.41
CA SER A 456 -18.74 -24.88 11.55
C SER A 456 -19.80 -24.83 12.67
N ARG A 457 -20.42 -23.67 12.89
CA ARG A 457 -21.56 -23.50 13.83
C ARG A 457 -22.84 -24.13 13.28
N SER A 458 -23.08 -24.05 11.97
CA SER A 458 -24.28 -24.56 11.31
C SER A 458 -24.41 -26.10 11.44
N PRO A 459 -25.40 -26.62 12.20
CA PRO A 459 -25.47 -28.06 12.52
C PRO A 459 -25.56 -28.95 11.29
N GLY A 460 -24.54 -29.80 11.09
CA GLY A 460 -24.48 -30.75 9.99
C GLY A 460 -24.01 -30.18 8.64
N ALA A 461 -23.79 -28.86 8.52
CA ALA A 461 -23.41 -28.22 7.26
C ALA A 461 -22.09 -28.77 6.67
N LEU A 462 -21.06 -28.98 7.49
CA LEU A 462 -19.79 -29.59 7.04
C LEU A 462 -19.96 -31.05 6.56
N VAL A 463 -20.88 -31.82 7.16
CA VAL A 463 -21.19 -33.20 6.75
C VAL A 463 -21.94 -33.21 5.42
N TRP A 464 -22.87 -32.26 5.25
CA TRP A 464 -23.60 -32.03 4.01
C TRP A 464 -22.67 -31.58 2.88
N LEU A 465 -21.79 -30.60 3.13
CA LEU A 465 -20.74 -30.14 2.21
C LEU A 465 -19.87 -31.31 1.73
N ARG A 466 -19.32 -32.11 2.67
CA ARG A 466 -18.52 -33.30 2.35
C ARG A 466 -19.29 -34.33 1.52
N SER A 467 -20.60 -34.43 1.70
CA SER A 467 -21.48 -35.31 0.90
C SER A 467 -21.72 -34.74 -0.50
N GLY A 468 -21.89 -33.42 -0.64
CA GLY A 468 -21.99 -32.72 -1.92
C GLY A 468 -20.73 -32.84 -2.77
N VAL A 469 -19.55 -32.71 -2.16
CA VAL A 469 -18.25 -32.94 -2.81
C VAL A 469 -18.16 -34.36 -3.39
N LYS A 470 -18.51 -35.39 -2.59
CA LYS A 470 -18.53 -36.79 -3.04
C LYS A 470 -19.51 -37.04 -4.20
N ALA A 471 -20.66 -36.36 -4.18
CA ALA A 471 -21.64 -36.45 -5.27
C ALA A 471 -21.12 -35.82 -6.57
N LEU A 472 -20.35 -34.73 -6.49
CA LEU A 472 -19.75 -34.07 -7.66
C LEU A 472 -18.51 -34.82 -8.19
N SER A 473 -17.72 -35.46 -7.32
CA SER A 473 -16.53 -36.25 -7.73
C SER A 473 -16.88 -37.63 -8.30
N GLY A 474 -18.13 -38.09 -8.14
CA GLY A 474 -18.63 -39.23 -8.89
C GLY A 474 -18.72 -38.89 -10.38
N ALA A 475 -18.29 -39.82 -11.25
CA ALA A 475 -18.54 -39.65 -12.69
C ALA A 475 -20.05 -39.45 -12.90
N PRO A 476 -20.47 -38.39 -13.63
CA PRO A 476 -21.88 -38.01 -13.73
C PRO A 476 -22.69 -39.22 -14.20
N GLY A 477 -23.70 -39.58 -13.42
CA GLY A 477 -24.57 -40.70 -13.71
C GLY A 477 -25.14 -40.55 -15.11
N ARG A 478 -25.35 -41.67 -15.80
CA ARG A 478 -25.76 -41.69 -17.22
C ARG A 478 -27.01 -40.82 -17.51
N ASN A 479 -27.83 -40.54 -16.50
CA ASN A 479 -29.04 -39.71 -16.59
C ASN A 479 -28.93 -38.30 -15.97
N ASP A 480 -27.80 -37.94 -15.36
CA ASP A 480 -27.64 -36.70 -14.58
C ASP A 480 -27.41 -35.49 -15.50
N PRO A 481 -27.63 -34.24 -15.03
CA PRO A 481 -27.31 -33.04 -15.80
C PRO A 481 -25.83 -33.01 -16.22
N CYS A 482 -25.57 -32.76 -17.51
CA CYS A 482 -24.23 -32.81 -18.07
C CYS A 482 -23.35 -31.67 -17.50
N PRO A 483 -22.10 -31.95 -17.03
CA PRO A 483 -21.25 -30.95 -16.39
C PRO A 483 -20.92 -29.71 -17.23
N CYS A 484 -20.96 -29.82 -18.56
CA CYS A 484 -20.68 -28.73 -19.51
C CYS A 484 -21.77 -27.63 -19.60
N GLY A 485 -22.67 -27.51 -18.61
CA GLY A 485 -23.72 -26.48 -18.57
C GLY A 485 -24.87 -26.64 -19.60
N SER A 486 -24.80 -27.60 -20.53
CA SER A 486 -25.74 -27.72 -21.66
C SER A 486 -27.21 -28.06 -21.34
N GLY A 487 -27.59 -28.18 -20.06
CA GLY A 487 -28.93 -28.55 -19.60
C GLY A 487 -29.39 -29.98 -19.94
N LYS A 488 -28.62 -30.73 -20.74
CA LYS A 488 -28.94 -32.08 -21.22
C LYS A 488 -28.47 -33.14 -20.23
N LYS A 489 -29.08 -34.34 -20.27
CA LYS A 489 -28.56 -35.51 -19.54
C LYS A 489 -27.20 -35.94 -20.09
N TYR A 490 -26.27 -36.37 -19.23
CA TYR A 490 -24.88 -36.70 -19.59
C TYR A 490 -24.77 -37.61 -20.83
N LYS A 491 -25.53 -38.72 -20.88
CA LYS A 491 -25.61 -39.66 -22.03
C LYS A 491 -26.10 -39.10 -23.36
N LYS A 492 -26.58 -37.85 -23.38
CA LYS A 492 -27.08 -37.15 -24.58
C LYS A 492 -26.17 -36.01 -25.01
N CYS A 493 -25.15 -35.66 -24.21
CA CYS A 493 -24.16 -34.64 -24.48
C CYS A 493 -22.74 -35.24 -24.39
N CYS A 494 -21.92 -34.89 -23.37
CA CYS A 494 -20.52 -35.32 -23.29
C CYS A 494 -20.29 -36.82 -23.03
N GLY A 495 -21.29 -37.55 -22.54
CA GLY A 495 -21.26 -39.01 -22.37
C GLY A 495 -21.83 -39.77 -23.57
N ARG A 496 -21.54 -39.32 -24.79
CA ARG A 496 -21.90 -39.99 -26.06
C ARG A 496 -20.77 -40.85 -26.59
#